data_AF-A0A1C5I018-F1
#
_entry.id   AF-A0A1C5I018-F1
#
_cell.length_a   1.000
_cell.length_b   1.000
_cell.length_c   1.000
_cell.angle_alpha   90.00
_cell.angle_beta   90.00
_cell.angle_gamma   90.00
#
_symmetry.space_group_name_H-M   'P 1'
#
loop_
_entity.id
_entity.type
_entity.pdbx_description
1 polymer ?
#
loop_
_entity_poly.entity_id
_entity_poly.type
_entity_poly.pdbx_seq_one_letter_code
_entity_poly.pdbx_strand_id
1 'polypeptide(L)'
;MLLEPDAENEVAYELCQLLGRAILPIRPAGDGPAGTAFLFDHPTGEYLLTAADVLTYAEVAEIGLRPSVTEPAGVAADVLALPGAWWSRRPEGGVAVLPTSGLHDRAAREGWRWRTQSVPDAIAARADDVTRIGAEPVSAIVLALGVRDDGSRPLEVAVERAVRAGDGLRLTGELPAGYVGAPVFGVGADAAGEVGLRCLGVVLPGEGGHPVAALDRVVTG
;
A
#
# COMPACT_ATOMS: atom_id res chain seq x y z
N MET A 1 0.69 -0.13 21.58
CA MET A 1 -0.38 0.76 22.08
C MET A 1 -1.60 0.52 21.22
N LEU A 2 -2.74 0.29 21.86
CA LEU A 2 -4.02 0.19 21.17
C LEU A 2 -4.74 1.52 21.31
N LEU A 3 -5.32 1.99 20.22
CA LEU A 3 -6.24 3.11 20.24
C LEU A 3 -7.61 2.65 20.71
N GLU A 4 -8.37 3.58 21.27
CA GLU A 4 -9.80 3.35 21.48
C GLU A 4 -10.52 3.31 20.12
N PRO A 5 -11.63 2.56 19.97
CA PRO A 5 -12.30 2.38 18.69
C PRO A 5 -12.70 3.68 17.97
N ASP A 6 -13.12 4.71 18.72
CA ASP A 6 -13.48 6.00 18.13
C ASP A 6 -12.25 6.69 17.53
N ALA A 7 -11.10 6.63 18.21
CA ALA A 7 -9.85 7.15 17.68
C ALA A 7 -9.34 6.33 16.47
N GLU A 8 -9.52 5.01 16.46
CA GLU A 8 -9.23 4.17 15.28
C GLU A 8 -10.05 4.62 14.07
N ASN A 9 -11.35 4.88 14.26
CA ASN A 9 -12.25 5.35 13.21
C ASN A 9 -11.90 6.74 12.68
N GLU A 10 -11.54 7.67 13.57
CA GLU A 10 -11.10 9.01 13.19
C GLU A 10 -9.83 8.96 12.34
N VAL A 11 -8.81 8.20 12.78
CA VAL A 11 -7.57 8.03 12.02
C VAL A 11 -7.82 7.37 10.67
N ALA A 12 -8.67 6.34 10.63
CA ALA A 12 -9.06 5.66 9.41
C ALA A 12 -9.76 6.61 8.41
N TYR A 13 -10.67 7.45 8.90
CA TYR A 13 -11.37 8.44 8.09
C TYR A 13 -10.39 9.47 7.50
N GLU A 14 -9.50 10.03 8.32
CA GLU A 14 -8.51 11.01 7.86
C GLU A 14 -7.53 10.39 6.84
N LEU A 15 -7.11 9.13 7.05
CA LEU A 15 -6.27 8.41 6.09
C LEU A 15 -6.93 8.24 4.73
N CYS A 16 -8.22 7.89 4.71
CA CYS A 16 -8.98 7.80 3.46
C CYS A 16 -9.00 9.14 2.71
N GLN A 17 -9.16 10.25 3.43
CA GLN A 17 -9.23 11.59 2.84
C GLN A 17 -7.88 12.07 2.31
N LEU A 18 -6.80 11.79 3.03
CA LEU A 18 -5.45 12.27 2.71
C LEU A 18 -4.72 11.37 1.71
N LEU A 19 -4.90 10.05 1.80
CA LEU A 19 -4.12 9.05 1.07
C LEU A 19 -4.97 8.14 0.18
N GLY A 20 -6.29 8.32 0.12
CA GLY A 20 -7.16 7.51 -0.76
C GLY A 20 -6.79 7.58 -2.25
N ARG A 21 -6.12 8.67 -2.68
CA ARG A 21 -5.57 8.82 -4.04
C ARG A 21 -4.15 8.30 -4.21
N ALA A 22 -3.51 7.81 -3.15
CA ALA A 22 -2.27 7.03 -3.22
C ALA A 22 -2.54 5.59 -3.67
N ILE A 23 -3.75 5.08 -3.41
CA ILE A 23 -4.05 3.65 -3.45
C ILE A 23 -4.66 3.26 -4.80
N LEU A 24 -4.09 2.27 -5.46
CA LEU A 24 -4.48 1.83 -6.80
C LEU A 24 -4.80 0.33 -6.78
N PRO A 25 -5.90 -0.12 -7.44
CA PRO A 25 -6.14 -1.54 -7.60
C PRO A 25 -5.12 -2.09 -8.62
N ILE A 26 -4.53 -3.23 -8.28
CA ILE A 26 -3.65 -3.98 -9.18
C ILE A 26 -4.17 -5.40 -9.32
N ARG A 27 -3.92 -5.99 -10.48
CA ARG A 27 -4.00 -7.44 -10.69
C ARG A 27 -2.96 -7.85 -11.76
N PRO A 28 -2.43 -9.07 -11.71
CA PRO A 28 -1.76 -9.64 -12.88
C PRO A 28 -2.79 -9.81 -14.01
N ALA A 29 -2.38 -9.64 -15.27
CA ALA A 29 -3.28 -9.84 -16.40
C ALA A 29 -3.82 -11.29 -16.45
N GLY A 30 -5.08 -11.44 -16.86
CA GLY A 30 -5.83 -12.72 -16.82
C GLY A 30 -6.65 -12.88 -15.53
N ASP A 31 -6.83 -14.12 -15.08
CA ASP A 31 -7.70 -14.46 -13.93
C ASP A 31 -6.94 -14.52 -12.59
N GLY A 32 -5.84 -13.77 -12.46
CA GLY A 32 -5.07 -13.75 -11.22
C GLY A 32 -5.69 -12.88 -10.11
N PRO A 33 -5.11 -12.92 -8.90
CA PRO A 33 -5.74 -12.32 -7.73
C PRO A 33 -5.79 -10.79 -7.81
N ALA A 34 -6.88 -10.23 -7.29
CA ALA A 34 -6.99 -8.79 -7.05
C ALA A 34 -6.13 -8.38 -5.83
N GLY A 35 -5.39 -7.29 -5.98
CA GLY A 35 -4.62 -6.69 -4.89
C GLY A 35 -4.62 -5.17 -4.96
N THR A 36 -3.74 -4.59 -4.15
CA THR A 36 -3.55 -3.16 -4.01
C THR A 36 -2.08 -2.81 -4.28
N ALA A 37 -1.87 -1.67 -4.92
CA ALA A 37 -0.59 -0.99 -4.98
C ALA A 37 -0.76 0.42 -4.42
N PHE A 38 0.32 1.05 -3.96
CA PHE A 38 0.25 2.43 -3.49
C PHE A 38 1.47 3.26 -3.87
N LEU A 39 1.24 4.55 -4.06
CA LEU A 39 2.29 5.51 -4.37
C LEU A 39 3.02 5.93 -3.10
N PHE A 40 4.34 5.94 -3.18
CA PHE A 40 5.25 6.31 -2.10
C PHE A 40 6.27 7.34 -2.61
N ASP A 41 6.32 8.49 -1.95
CA ASP A 41 7.33 9.52 -2.19
C ASP A 41 8.56 9.24 -1.34
N HIS A 42 9.70 9.06 -1.98
CA HIS A 42 11.00 8.85 -1.35
C HIS A 42 11.98 9.94 -1.82
N PRO A 43 13.06 10.26 -1.08
CA PRO A 43 14.04 11.26 -1.50
C PRO A 43 14.67 11.02 -2.87
N THR A 44 14.63 9.79 -3.39
CA THR A 44 15.17 9.43 -4.72
C THR A 44 14.13 9.42 -5.84
N GLY A 45 12.84 9.61 -5.52
CA GLY A 45 11.75 9.61 -6.49
C GLY A 45 10.44 9.08 -5.93
N GLU A 46 9.41 9.09 -6.77
CA GLU A 46 8.12 8.47 -6.47
C GLU A 46 8.08 7.04 -7.02
N TYR A 47 7.53 6.13 -6.22
CA TYR A 47 7.47 4.71 -6.51
C TYR A 47 6.06 4.16 -6.30
N LEU A 48 5.68 3.19 -7.11
CA LEU A 48 4.53 2.33 -6.86
C LEU A 48 5.01 1.05 -6.18
N LEU A 49 4.44 0.74 -5.02
CA LEU A 49 4.79 -0.42 -4.20
C LEU A 49 3.62 -1.41 -4.14
N THR A 50 3.93 -2.71 -4.17
CA THR A 50 2.94 -3.80 -4.03
C THR A 50 3.60 -5.14 -3.64
N ALA A 51 2.81 -6.18 -3.36
CA ALA A 51 3.33 -7.51 -3.07
C ALA A 51 3.81 -8.23 -4.35
N ALA A 52 5.09 -8.60 -4.40
CA ALA A 52 5.73 -9.09 -5.62
C ALA A 52 5.13 -10.40 -6.12
N ASP A 53 5.08 -11.40 -5.26
CA ASP A 53 4.92 -12.80 -5.65
C ASP A 53 3.53 -13.14 -6.20
N VAL A 54 2.53 -12.36 -5.81
CA VAL A 54 1.14 -12.61 -6.19
C VAL A 54 0.57 -11.57 -7.17
N LEU A 55 1.18 -10.38 -7.28
CA LEU A 55 0.61 -9.29 -8.09
C LEU A 55 1.47 -8.89 -9.29
N THR A 56 2.74 -9.29 -9.33
CA THR A 56 3.68 -8.89 -10.39
C THR A 56 4.43 -10.06 -11.02
N TYR A 57 3.91 -11.29 -10.86
CA TYR A 57 4.52 -12.49 -11.46
C TYR A 57 4.25 -12.63 -12.96
N ALA A 58 3.16 -12.05 -13.46
CA ALA A 58 2.76 -12.15 -14.86
C ALA A 58 3.54 -11.17 -15.75
N GLU A 59 3.55 -11.44 -17.06
CA GLU A 59 4.19 -10.56 -18.05
C GLU A 59 3.57 -9.15 -18.10
N VAL A 60 2.34 -9.01 -17.63
CA VAL A 60 1.62 -7.74 -17.52
C VAL A 60 0.95 -7.65 -16.15
N ALA A 61 1.13 -6.52 -15.49
CA ALA A 61 0.34 -6.09 -14.34
C ALA A 61 -0.60 -4.96 -14.77
N GLU A 62 -1.86 -5.06 -14.41
CA GLU A 62 -2.90 -4.11 -14.73
C GLU A 62 -3.20 -3.23 -13.52
N ILE A 63 -3.09 -1.91 -13.70
CA ILE A 63 -3.46 -0.91 -12.71
C ILE A 63 -4.78 -0.27 -13.11
N GLY A 64 -5.82 -0.40 -12.28
CA GLY A 64 -7.08 0.28 -12.53
C GLY A 64 -7.00 1.77 -12.22
N LEU A 65 -7.49 2.61 -13.13
CA LEU A 65 -7.54 4.06 -12.98
C LEU A 65 -8.97 4.50 -12.66
N ARG A 66 -9.13 5.07 -11.47
CA ARG A 66 -10.39 5.69 -11.06
C ARG A 66 -10.44 7.14 -11.57
N PRO A 67 -11.63 7.69 -11.88
CA PRO A 67 -11.74 9.10 -12.27
C PRO A 67 -11.15 10.09 -11.25
N SER A 68 -11.11 9.72 -9.97
CA SER A 68 -10.55 10.56 -8.91
C SER A 68 -9.03 10.67 -8.91
N VAL A 69 -8.29 9.77 -9.60
CA VAL A 69 -6.82 9.76 -9.66
C VAL A 69 -6.26 10.26 -10.99
N THR A 70 -7.13 10.72 -11.90
CA THR A 70 -6.75 11.22 -13.23
C THR A 70 -7.37 12.60 -13.48
N GLU A 71 -6.72 13.42 -14.30
CA GLU A 71 -7.19 14.74 -14.67
C GLU A 71 -6.84 15.02 -16.15
N PRO A 72 -7.80 15.39 -17.01
CA PRO A 72 -9.24 15.45 -16.74
C PRO A 72 -9.85 14.06 -16.51
N ALA A 73 -10.91 14.01 -15.69
CA ALA A 73 -11.62 12.76 -15.42
C ALA A 73 -12.22 12.17 -16.70
N GLY A 74 -12.06 10.85 -16.90
CA GLY A 74 -12.61 10.11 -18.04
C GLY A 74 -11.79 10.20 -19.34
N VAL A 75 -10.64 10.89 -19.33
CA VAL A 75 -9.72 10.92 -20.49
C VAL A 75 -8.79 9.70 -20.48
N ALA A 76 -8.32 9.31 -19.30
CA ALA A 76 -7.50 8.11 -19.14
C ALA A 76 -8.33 6.85 -19.39
N ALA A 77 -7.66 5.78 -19.86
CA ALA A 77 -8.27 4.45 -19.90
C ALA A 77 -8.58 3.95 -18.48
N ASP A 78 -9.58 3.08 -18.32
CA ASP A 78 -9.94 2.49 -17.03
C ASP A 78 -8.81 1.61 -16.44
N VAL A 79 -7.90 1.13 -17.29
CA VAL A 79 -6.80 0.24 -16.91
C VAL A 79 -5.51 0.64 -17.63
N LEU A 80 -4.41 0.71 -16.89
CA LEU A 80 -3.05 0.72 -17.43
C LEU A 80 -2.44 -0.67 -17.39
N ALA A 81 -2.20 -1.24 -18.57
CA ALA A 81 -1.35 -2.41 -18.72
C ALA A 81 0.13 -2.00 -18.63
N LEU A 82 0.83 -2.53 -17.63
CA LEU A 82 2.24 -2.29 -17.35
C LEU A 82 3.03 -3.59 -17.56
N PRO A 83 4.11 -3.59 -18.36
CA PRO A 83 4.97 -4.76 -18.49
C PRO A 83 5.54 -5.19 -17.13
N GLY A 84 5.51 -6.49 -16.84
CA GLY A 84 6.10 -7.09 -15.63
C GLY A 84 7.58 -6.73 -15.48
N ALA A 85 8.30 -6.59 -16.60
CA ALA A 85 9.71 -6.17 -16.64
C ALA A 85 9.96 -4.74 -16.11
N TRP A 86 8.94 -3.91 -15.94
CA TRP A 86 9.09 -2.58 -15.31
C TRP A 86 9.13 -2.65 -13.79
N TRP A 87 8.71 -3.77 -13.21
CA TRP A 87 8.71 -3.99 -11.77
C TRP A 87 10.05 -4.59 -11.33
N SER A 88 10.73 -3.88 -10.44
CA SER A 88 11.87 -4.42 -9.71
C SER A 88 11.37 -5.22 -8.52
N ARG A 89 11.38 -6.56 -8.64
CA ARG A 89 11.02 -7.47 -7.55
C ARG A 89 12.19 -7.57 -6.56
N ARG A 90 11.90 -7.49 -5.27
CA ARG A 90 12.85 -7.62 -4.15
C ARG A 90 12.52 -8.90 -3.38
N PRO A 91 13.11 -10.06 -3.75
CA PRO A 91 12.75 -11.36 -3.19
C PRO A 91 12.87 -11.44 -1.67
N GLU A 92 13.88 -10.79 -1.11
CA GLU A 92 14.19 -10.79 0.32
C GLU A 92 13.13 -10.06 1.15
N GLY A 93 12.35 -9.18 0.53
CA GLY A 93 11.27 -8.42 1.17
C GLY A 93 9.87 -8.74 0.66
N GLY A 94 9.72 -9.57 -0.38
CA GLY A 94 8.42 -9.89 -0.98
C GLY A 94 7.71 -8.72 -1.67
N VAL A 95 8.41 -7.61 -1.96
CA VAL A 95 7.83 -6.38 -2.51
C VAL A 95 8.31 -6.14 -3.94
N ALA A 96 7.41 -5.63 -4.78
CA ALA A 96 7.73 -5.13 -6.11
C ALA A 96 7.66 -3.60 -6.11
N VAL A 97 8.63 -2.99 -6.78
CA VAL A 97 8.82 -1.54 -6.85
C VAL A 97 8.82 -1.10 -8.32
N LEU A 98 8.04 -0.08 -8.65
CA LEU A 98 8.02 0.53 -9.99
C LEU A 98 8.23 2.04 -9.88
N PRO A 99 9.32 2.61 -10.46
CA PRO A 99 9.49 4.06 -10.56
C PRO A 99 8.40 4.69 -11.44
N THR A 100 7.77 5.78 -10.99
CA THR A 100 6.58 6.33 -11.66
C THR A 100 6.88 7.37 -12.74
N SER A 101 8.13 7.79 -12.92
CA SER A 101 8.51 8.83 -13.91
C SER A 101 8.00 8.51 -15.32
N GLY A 102 8.19 7.26 -15.78
CA GLY A 102 7.67 6.79 -17.07
C GLY A 102 6.13 6.74 -17.15
N LEU A 103 5.43 6.64 -16.01
CA LEU A 103 3.97 6.70 -15.95
C LEU A 103 3.46 8.14 -16.11
N HIS A 104 4.16 9.11 -15.53
CA HIS A 104 3.83 10.54 -15.70
C HIS A 104 4.05 10.98 -17.16
N ASP A 105 5.16 10.56 -17.77
CA ASP A 105 5.43 10.82 -19.19
C ASP A 105 4.38 10.16 -20.11
N ARG A 106 3.97 8.93 -19.78
CA ARG A 106 2.89 8.25 -20.51
C ARG A 106 1.58 9.01 -20.41
N ALA A 107 1.16 9.40 -19.21
CA ALA A 107 -0.06 10.17 -18.98
C ALA A 107 -0.05 11.46 -19.81
N ALA A 108 1.05 12.22 -19.77
CA ALA A 108 1.20 13.48 -20.51
C ALA A 108 1.06 13.27 -22.03
N ARG A 109 1.66 12.20 -22.59
CA ARG A 109 1.51 11.86 -24.02
C ARG A 109 0.08 11.46 -24.39
N GLU A 110 -0.65 10.86 -23.46
CA GLU A 110 -2.04 10.45 -23.63
C GLU A 110 -3.05 11.57 -23.29
N GLY A 111 -2.58 12.77 -22.94
CA GLY A 111 -3.41 13.96 -22.74
C GLY A 111 -4.07 14.06 -21.35
N TRP A 112 -3.57 13.33 -20.36
CA TRP A 112 -4.05 13.39 -18.98
C TRP A 112 -2.87 13.48 -17.99
N ARG A 113 -3.14 13.72 -16.72
CA ARG A 113 -2.15 13.71 -15.64
C ARG A 113 -2.67 12.98 -14.42
N TRP A 114 -1.75 12.49 -13.60
CA TRP A 114 -2.07 11.92 -12.30
C TRP A 114 -2.57 12.99 -11.34
N ARG A 115 -3.60 12.65 -10.57
CA ARG A 115 -4.15 13.46 -9.48
C ARG A 115 -4.03 12.67 -8.18
N THR A 116 -2.80 12.35 -7.82
CA THR A 116 -2.49 11.42 -6.72
C THR A 116 -2.08 12.18 -5.45
N GLN A 117 -1.99 11.45 -4.33
CA GLN A 117 -1.47 11.93 -3.06
C GLN A 117 -0.61 10.82 -2.48
N SER A 118 0.68 10.82 -2.80
CA SER A 118 1.58 9.74 -2.43
C SER A 118 1.80 9.70 -0.92
N VAL A 119 2.08 8.50 -0.39
CA VAL A 119 2.49 8.32 1.00
C VAL A 119 3.85 9.00 1.16
N PRO A 120 3.99 10.02 2.04
CA PRO A 120 5.25 10.75 2.12
C PRO A 120 6.31 10.00 2.95
N ASP A 121 7.57 10.13 2.56
CA ASP A 121 8.73 9.62 3.32
C ASP A 121 8.71 10.04 4.80
N ALA A 122 8.18 11.23 5.10
CA ALA A 122 8.08 11.75 6.46
C ALA A 122 7.27 10.85 7.42
N ILE A 123 6.37 10.01 6.90
CA ILE A 123 5.61 9.03 7.68
C ILE A 123 6.06 7.60 7.43
N ALA A 124 7.06 7.34 6.58
CA ALA A 124 7.63 6.02 6.43
C ALA A 124 8.24 5.54 7.76
N ALA A 125 7.90 4.32 8.17
CA ALA A 125 8.50 3.73 9.36
C ALA A 125 10.00 3.52 9.14
N ARG A 126 10.80 3.92 10.12
CA ARG A 126 12.23 3.64 10.18
C ARG A 126 12.48 2.36 10.97
N ALA A 127 13.70 1.83 10.90
CA ALA A 127 14.10 0.64 11.65
C ALA A 127 13.78 0.75 13.16
N ASP A 128 14.01 1.93 13.76
CA ASP A 128 13.70 2.18 15.17
C ASP A 128 12.19 2.13 15.47
N ASP A 129 11.34 2.54 14.52
CA ASP A 129 9.88 2.48 14.68
C ASP A 129 9.40 1.01 14.64
N VAL A 130 9.94 0.24 13.69
CA VAL A 130 9.61 -1.19 13.54
C VAL A 130 10.10 -2.02 14.72
N THR A 131 11.30 -1.73 15.24
CA THR A 131 11.89 -2.45 16.38
C THR A 131 11.19 -2.17 17.71
N ARG A 132 10.55 -1.00 17.86
CA ARG A 132 9.72 -0.68 19.03
C ARG A 132 8.44 -1.50 19.10
N ILE A 133 7.95 -2.02 17.97
CA ILE A 133 6.81 -2.94 17.97
C ILE A 133 7.29 -4.28 18.50
N GLY A 134 6.77 -4.65 19.68
CA GLY A 134 7.06 -5.90 20.37
C GLY A 134 5.99 -6.97 20.14
N ALA A 135 5.92 -7.93 21.06
CA ALA A 135 4.88 -8.97 21.05
C ALA A 135 3.49 -8.42 21.42
N GLU A 136 3.44 -7.30 22.15
CA GLU A 136 2.19 -6.61 22.44
C GLU A 136 1.65 -5.94 21.17
N PRO A 137 0.37 -6.14 20.81
CA PRO A 137 -0.17 -5.59 19.59
C PRO A 137 -0.27 -4.05 19.59
N VAL A 138 -0.15 -3.49 18.39
CA VAL A 138 -0.44 -2.09 18.09
C VAL A 138 -1.61 -1.99 17.11
N SER A 139 -2.38 -0.89 17.19
CA SER A 139 -3.42 -0.61 16.20
C SER A 139 -2.78 -0.37 14.84
N ALA A 140 -3.28 -1.05 13.82
CA ALA A 140 -2.77 -1.00 12.45
C ALA A 140 -3.94 -0.75 11.48
N ILE A 141 -3.90 0.36 10.75
CA ILE A 141 -4.90 0.72 9.75
C ILE A 141 -4.38 0.31 8.37
N VAL A 142 -5.13 -0.49 7.63
CA VAL A 142 -4.80 -0.92 6.27
C VAL A 142 -5.75 -0.25 5.29
N LEU A 143 -5.21 0.48 4.31
CA LEU A 143 -5.99 1.18 3.29
C LEU A 143 -5.88 0.47 1.95
N ALA A 144 -6.99 -0.05 1.42
CA ALA A 144 -6.98 -0.92 0.26
C ALA A 144 -8.13 -0.66 -0.70
N LEU A 145 -8.07 -1.28 -1.88
CA LEU A 145 -9.19 -1.35 -2.80
C LEU A 145 -9.78 -2.75 -2.68
N GLY A 146 -10.86 -2.87 -1.89
CA GLY A 146 -11.55 -4.13 -1.65
C GLY A 146 -12.15 -4.72 -2.93
N VAL A 147 -12.71 -5.92 -2.84
CA VAL A 147 -13.40 -6.58 -3.96
C VAL A 147 -14.84 -6.88 -3.51
N ARG A 148 -15.82 -6.28 -4.20
CA ARG A 148 -17.23 -6.57 -3.99
C ARG A 148 -17.75 -7.62 -4.97
N ASP A 149 -18.90 -8.21 -4.65
CA ASP A 149 -19.56 -9.24 -5.48
C ASP A 149 -19.92 -8.75 -6.89
N ASP A 150 -20.14 -7.45 -7.06
CA ASP A 150 -20.39 -6.80 -8.36
C ASP A 150 -19.10 -6.52 -9.16
N GLY A 151 -17.94 -6.94 -8.65
CA GLY A 151 -16.62 -6.69 -9.22
C GLY A 151 -16.08 -5.30 -8.97
N SER A 152 -16.83 -4.41 -8.31
CA SER A 152 -16.36 -3.06 -7.99
C SER A 152 -15.23 -3.08 -6.97
N ARG A 153 -14.37 -2.05 -7.06
CA ARG A 153 -13.18 -1.86 -6.24
C ARG A 153 -13.31 -0.58 -5.40
N PRO A 154 -14.11 -0.55 -4.33
CA PRO A 154 -14.22 0.61 -3.45
C PRO A 154 -12.94 0.82 -2.64
N LEU A 155 -12.64 2.07 -2.29
CA LEU A 155 -11.65 2.37 -1.26
C LEU A 155 -12.22 1.90 0.08
N GLU A 156 -11.48 1.06 0.78
CA GLU A 156 -11.88 0.48 2.07
C GLU A 156 -10.73 0.57 3.06
N VAL A 157 -11.09 0.44 4.34
CA VAL A 157 -10.17 0.47 5.45
C VAL A 157 -10.45 -0.71 6.37
N ALA A 158 -9.39 -1.40 6.79
CA ALA A 158 -9.44 -2.39 7.85
C ALA A 158 -8.63 -1.90 9.05
N VAL A 159 -9.20 -2.04 10.24
CA VAL A 159 -8.49 -1.77 11.49
C VAL A 159 -8.09 -3.11 12.09
N GLU A 160 -6.79 -3.36 12.06
CA GLU A 160 -6.16 -4.60 12.44
C GLU A 160 -5.19 -4.42 13.60
N ARG A 161 -4.57 -5.53 13.99
CA ARG A 161 -3.52 -5.55 15.01
C ARG A 161 -2.22 -6.03 14.42
N ALA A 162 -1.17 -5.21 14.57
CA ALA A 162 0.18 -5.57 14.17
C ALA A 162 0.99 -6.00 15.38
N VAL A 163 1.75 -7.08 15.23
CA VAL A 163 2.67 -7.61 16.25
C VAL A 163 4.03 -7.89 15.62
N ARG A 164 5.06 -7.98 16.45
CA ARG A 164 6.34 -8.58 16.06
C ARG A 164 6.16 -10.10 15.91
N ALA A 165 6.57 -10.64 14.77
CA ALA A 165 6.61 -12.08 14.51
C ALA A 165 7.95 -12.43 13.85
N GLY A 166 8.81 -13.16 14.59
CA GLY A 166 10.17 -13.45 14.12
C GLY A 166 10.99 -12.17 13.90
N ASP A 167 11.59 -12.06 12.72
CA ASP A 167 12.43 -10.92 12.33
C ASP A 167 11.65 -9.73 11.75
N GLY A 168 10.33 -9.88 11.58
CA GLY A 168 9.47 -8.88 10.94
C GLY A 168 8.15 -8.60 11.68
N LEU A 169 7.23 -7.96 10.98
CA LEU A 169 5.90 -7.59 11.45
C LEU A 169 4.83 -8.50 10.85
N ARG A 170 3.73 -8.68 11.57
CA ARG A 170 2.57 -9.44 11.11
C ARG A 170 1.28 -8.81 11.57
N LEU A 171 0.30 -8.74 10.68
CA LEU A 171 -1.11 -8.51 11.01
C LEU A 171 -1.73 -9.83 11.48
N THR A 172 -2.41 -9.79 12.62
CA THR A 172 -2.92 -11.01 13.27
C THR A 172 -4.27 -11.49 12.71
N GLY A 173 -5.05 -10.59 12.10
CA GLY A 173 -6.34 -10.92 11.48
C GLY A 173 -6.22 -11.28 10.02
N GLU A 174 -7.26 -11.94 9.51
CA GLU A 174 -7.48 -12.15 8.07
C GLU A 174 -7.93 -10.84 7.42
N LEU A 175 -7.42 -10.56 6.22
CA LEU A 175 -7.84 -9.39 5.44
C LEU A 175 -8.77 -9.79 4.30
N PRO A 176 -9.72 -8.92 3.90
CA PRO A 176 -10.57 -9.16 2.73
C PRO A 176 -9.76 -9.28 1.42
N ALA A 177 -10.38 -9.85 0.40
CA ALA A 177 -9.81 -9.87 -0.94
C ALA A 177 -9.50 -8.44 -1.43
N GLY A 178 -8.35 -8.28 -2.10
CA GLY A 178 -7.87 -6.98 -2.59
C GLY A 178 -6.89 -6.26 -1.66
N TYR A 179 -6.72 -6.70 -0.41
CA TYR A 179 -5.85 -6.03 0.58
C TYR A 179 -4.37 -6.39 0.48
N VAL A 180 -4.02 -7.50 -0.18
CA VAL A 180 -2.61 -7.84 -0.42
C VAL A 180 -1.95 -6.74 -1.25
N GLY A 181 -0.77 -6.29 -0.83
CA GLY A 181 -0.04 -5.17 -1.41
C GLY A 181 -0.44 -3.79 -0.87
N ALA A 182 -1.43 -3.69 0.01
CA ALA A 182 -1.84 -2.43 0.63
C ALA A 182 -0.79 -1.90 1.62
N PRO A 183 -0.71 -0.58 1.83
CA PRO A 183 0.06 0.01 2.91
C PRO A 183 -0.58 -0.26 4.28
N VAL A 184 0.26 -0.51 5.28
CA VAL A 184 -0.14 -0.66 6.68
C VAL A 184 0.34 0.56 7.48
N PHE A 185 -0.57 1.22 8.18
CA PHE A 185 -0.26 2.38 9.03
C PHE A 185 -0.41 2.02 10.50
N GLY A 186 0.68 2.10 11.27
CA GLY A 186 0.67 1.91 12.72
C GLY A 186 0.51 3.23 13.44
N VAL A 187 -0.25 3.23 14.53
CA VAL A 187 -0.29 4.35 15.47
C VAL A 187 0.46 3.97 16.73
N GLY A 188 1.42 4.79 17.13
CA GLY A 188 2.24 4.54 18.31
C GLY A 188 2.96 5.78 18.79
N ALA A 189 3.41 5.74 20.04
CA ALA A 189 4.28 6.76 20.58
C ALA A 189 5.68 6.64 19.95
N ASP A 190 6.27 7.79 19.61
CA ASP A 190 7.66 7.87 19.22
C ASP A 190 8.59 7.82 20.44
N ALA A 191 9.90 8.01 20.23
CA ALA A 191 10.88 7.99 21.31
C ALA A 191 10.70 9.11 22.35
N ALA A 192 10.02 10.20 22.00
CA ALA A 192 9.67 11.30 22.89
C ALA A 192 8.33 11.07 23.61
N GLY A 193 7.60 10.00 23.29
CA GLY A 193 6.28 9.71 23.83
C GLY A 193 5.14 10.35 23.03
N GLU A 194 5.44 11.05 21.93
CA GLU A 194 4.44 11.71 21.11
C GLU A 194 3.75 10.69 20.20
N VAL A 195 2.42 10.71 20.18
CA VAL A 195 1.64 9.78 19.36
C VAL A 195 1.73 10.20 17.90
N GLY A 196 2.20 9.29 17.04
CA GLY A 196 2.35 9.53 15.62
C GLY A 196 1.85 8.36 14.77
N LEU A 197 1.58 8.67 13.50
CA LEU A 197 1.25 7.70 12.46
C LEU A 197 2.50 7.34 11.66
N ARG A 198 2.74 6.05 11.44
CA ARG A 198 3.82 5.56 10.57
C ARG A 198 3.29 4.54 9.56
N CYS A 199 3.64 4.69 8.29
CA CYS A 199 3.48 3.64 7.28
C CYS A 199 4.51 2.55 7.57
N LEU A 200 4.07 1.46 8.21
CA LEU A 200 4.89 0.34 8.64
C LEU A 200 5.43 -0.46 7.45
N GLY A 201 4.65 -0.61 6.39
CA GLY A 201 5.06 -1.47 5.28
C GLY A 201 3.94 -1.91 4.35
N VAL A 202 4.21 -2.97 3.61
CA VAL A 202 3.32 -3.56 2.59
C VAL A 202 2.73 -4.88 3.10
N VAL A 203 1.42 -5.07 2.97
CA VAL A 203 0.77 -6.36 3.26
C VAL A 203 1.25 -7.43 2.29
N LEU A 204 1.80 -8.52 2.81
CA LEU A 204 2.20 -9.71 2.04
C LEU A 204 1.13 -10.81 2.13
N PRO A 205 1.08 -11.75 1.17
CA PRO A 205 0.24 -12.93 1.28
C PRO A 205 0.61 -13.76 2.52
N GLY A 206 -0.40 -14.33 3.19
CA GLY A 206 -0.22 -15.16 4.37
C GLY A 206 -1.51 -15.91 4.74
N GLU A 207 -1.38 -16.94 5.57
CA GLU A 207 -2.49 -17.71 6.13
C GLU A 207 -2.56 -17.49 7.65
N GLY A 208 -3.76 -17.34 8.23
CA GLY A 208 -3.94 -17.06 9.67
C GLY A 208 -3.44 -15.66 10.06
N GLY A 209 -3.43 -14.72 9.12
CA GLY A 209 -2.79 -13.41 9.20
C GLY A 209 -1.70 -13.14 8.16
N HIS A 210 -1.27 -11.88 8.06
CA HIS A 210 -0.45 -11.39 6.95
C HIS A 210 0.91 -10.86 7.41
N PRO A 211 2.04 -11.34 6.87
CA PRO A 211 3.33 -10.68 7.05
C PRO A 211 3.28 -9.25 6.51
N VAL A 212 4.06 -8.35 7.10
CA VAL A 212 4.22 -6.97 6.64
C VAL A 212 5.67 -6.75 6.25
N ALA A 213 5.90 -6.45 4.96
CA ALA A 213 7.21 -6.06 4.47
C ALA A 213 7.54 -4.65 4.95
N ALA A 214 8.42 -4.55 5.94
CA ALA A 214 8.71 -3.30 6.61
C ALA A 214 9.37 -2.28 5.67
N LEU A 215 8.86 -1.04 5.65
CA LEU A 215 9.20 -0.04 4.65
C LEU A 215 10.67 0.41 4.72
N ASP A 216 11.29 0.34 5.91
CA ASP A 216 12.72 0.61 6.15
C ASP A 216 13.66 -0.29 5.33
N ARG A 217 13.16 -1.45 4.87
CA ARG A 217 13.92 -2.43 4.08
C ARG A 217 13.56 -2.46 2.60
N VAL A 218 12.46 -1.80 2.20
CA VAL A 218 11.89 -1.92 0.85
C VAL A 218 12.50 -0.92 -0.14
N VAL A 219 12.87 0.28 0.34
CA VAL A 219 13.26 1.42 -0.52
C VAL A 219 14.75 1.76 -0.42
N THR A 220 15.49 0.98 0.37
CA THR A 220 16.93 1.16 0.67
C THR A 220 17.87 0.30 -0.19
N GLY A 221 17.35 -0.42 -1.20
CA GLY A 221 18.13 -1.35 -2.04
C GLY A 221 18.15 -1.04 -3.53
#